data_AF-A0A7L1E860-F1
#
_entry.id   AF-A0A7L1E860-F1
#
_cell.length_a   1.000
_cell.length_b   1.000
_cell.length_c   1.000
_cell.angle_alpha   90.00
_cell.angle_beta   90.00
_cell.angle_gamma   90.00
#
_symmetry.space_group_name_H-M   'P 1'
#
loop_
_entity.id
_entity.type
_entity.pdbx_description
1 polymer ?
#
loop_
_entity_poly.entity_id
_entity_poly.type
_entity_poly.pdbx_seq_one_letter_code
_entity_poly.pdbx_strand_id
1 'polypeptide(L)'
;ARVPQVEVEVESMDKAGNFIGWLHIEGVNLSVALVEQALSRVHFTAERSPYCKALLAAQDAARQRREKVRGQGPPRRCHRPGDTPVPAGGPTLRDVPPENVPVWRGGLAQGGAQLEKLMENMRAEVGAHPPVEGSYAPRRGDFCIAKFVDGEWYRARVEKVESGGKVHIFYIDYGN
;
A
#
# COMPACT_ATOMS: atom_id res chain seq x y z
N ALA A 1 -31.98 10.99 -6.30
CA ALA A 1 -30.87 11.35 -5.41
C ALA A 1 -30.22 12.61 -5.97
N ARG A 2 -29.94 13.63 -5.14
CA ARG A 2 -29.15 14.78 -5.60
C ARG A 2 -27.72 14.30 -5.80
N VAL A 3 -27.14 14.56 -6.96
CA VAL A 3 -25.72 14.31 -7.20
C VAL A 3 -24.95 15.34 -6.38
N PRO A 4 -24.05 14.92 -5.47
CA PRO A 4 -23.26 15.87 -4.71
C PRO A 4 -22.37 16.66 -5.67
N GLN A 5 -22.31 17.97 -5.50
CA GLN A 5 -21.39 18.81 -6.26
C GLN A 5 -19.97 18.56 -5.73
N VAL A 6 -19.06 18.23 -6.64
CA VAL A 6 -17.67 17.95 -6.33
C VAL A 6 -16.76 18.84 -7.15
N GLU A 7 -15.66 19.27 -6.55
CA GLU A 7 -14.61 20.03 -7.20
C GLU A 7 -13.33 19.20 -7.19
N VAL A 8 -12.70 19.05 -8.36
CA VAL A 8 -11.50 18.24 -8.54
C VAL A 8 -10.37 19.16 -9.00
N GLU A 9 -9.26 19.14 -8.27
CA GLU A 9 -8.00 19.78 -8.66
C GLU A 9 -7.04 18.68 -9.11
N VAL A 10 -6.66 18.67 -10.38
CA VAL A 10 -5.74 17.67 -10.93
C VAL A 10 -4.31 18.19 -10.83
N GLU A 11 -3.44 17.41 -10.19
CA GLU A 11 -2.02 17.75 -10.00
C GLU A 11 -1.10 16.97 -10.94
N SER A 12 -1.40 15.69 -11.17
CA SER A 12 -0.65 14.84 -12.08
C SER A 12 -1.51 13.69 -12.61
N MET A 13 -0.90 12.81 -13.41
CA MET A 13 -1.55 11.62 -13.95
C MET A 13 -0.58 10.44 -13.83
N ASP A 14 -1.09 9.27 -13.43
CA ASP A 14 -0.28 8.05 -13.44
C ASP A 14 -0.16 7.45 -14.85
N LYS A 15 0.69 6.44 -14.99
CA LYS A 15 0.92 5.75 -16.28
C LYS A 15 -0.29 4.94 -16.78
N ALA A 16 -1.26 4.66 -15.90
CA ALA A 16 -2.51 4.00 -16.25
C ALA A 16 -3.59 5.00 -16.68
N GLY A 17 -3.29 6.31 -16.71
CA GLY A 17 -4.21 7.37 -17.11
C GLY A 17 -5.13 7.85 -15.99
N ASN A 18 -4.90 7.46 -14.73
CA ASN A 18 -5.68 8.00 -13.62
C ASN A 18 -5.13 9.34 -13.16
N PHE A 19 -6.02 10.31 -12.99
CA PHE A 19 -5.68 11.62 -12.43
C PHE A 19 -5.38 11.52 -10.94
N ILE A 20 -4.31 12.19 -10.52
CA ILE A 20 -3.89 12.34 -9.13
C ILE A 20 -4.09 13.79 -8.75
N GLY A 21 -4.77 14.03 -7.64
CA GLY A 21 -5.07 15.39 -7.20
C GLY A 21 -5.96 15.42 -5.98
N TRP A 22 -6.68 16.52 -5.82
CA TRP A 22 -7.48 16.84 -4.64
C TRP A 22 -8.95 16.86 -4.99
N LEU A 23 -9.76 16.23 -4.14
CA LEU A 23 -11.21 16.20 -4.27
C LEU A 23 -11.83 16.97 -3.12
N HIS A 24 -12.68 17.94 -3.45
CA HIS A 24 -13.48 18.69 -2.49
C HIS A 24 -14.96 18.35 -2.68
N ILE A 25 -15.63 18.01 -1.59
CA ILE A 25 -17.07 17.76 -1.55
C ILE A 25 -17.66 18.78 -0.58
N GLU A 26 -18.52 19.67 -1.08
CA GLU A 26 -19.13 20.73 -0.27
C GLU A 26 -18.09 21.58 0.52
N GLY A 27 -16.94 21.86 -0.11
CA GLY A 27 -15.82 22.60 0.49
C GLY A 27 -14.92 21.78 1.43
N VAL A 28 -15.21 20.49 1.63
CA VAL A 28 -14.39 19.59 2.46
C VAL A 28 -13.42 18.80 1.59
N ASN A 29 -12.12 18.89 1.89
CA ASN A 29 -11.10 18.07 1.23
C ASN A 29 -11.21 16.60 1.67
N LEU A 30 -11.52 15.72 0.72
CA LEU A 30 -11.77 14.31 1.01
C LEU A 30 -10.54 13.60 1.59
N SER A 31 -9.34 13.92 1.10
CA SER A 31 -8.09 13.31 1.59
C SER A 31 -7.86 13.63 3.06
N VAL A 32 -8.12 14.87 3.48
CA VAL A 32 -8.04 15.30 4.89
C VAL A 32 -9.08 14.56 5.74
N ALA A 33 -10.33 14.49 5.29
CA ALA A 33 -11.40 13.81 6.02
C ALA A 33 -11.11 12.31 6.23
N LEU A 34 -10.59 11.62 5.22
CA LEU A 34 -10.21 10.20 5.31
C LEU A 34 -9.07 9.96 6.31
N VAL A 35 -8.06 10.84 6.32
CA VAL A 35 -6.96 10.77 7.29
C VAL A 35 -7.48 11.04 8.70
N GLU A 36 -8.35 12.05 8.85
CA GLU A 36 -8.94 12.41 10.13
C GLU A 36 -9.72 11.22 10.74
N GLN A 37 -10.50 10.51 9.93
CA GLN A 37 -11.25 9.33 10.38
C GLN A 37 -10.38 8.07 10.55
N ALA A 38 -9.06 8.17 10.43
CA ALA A 38 -8.11 7.06 10.48
C ALA A 38 -8.38 5.96 9.43
N LEU A 39 -9.00 6.32 8.31
CA LEU A 39 -9.27 5.44 7.17
C LEU A 39 -8.13 5.47 6.14
N SER A 40 -7.30 6.52 6.17
CA SER A 40 -6.12 6.68 5.33
C SER A 40 -4.91 7.17 6.13
N ARG A 41 -3.74 7.19 5.50
CA ARG A 41 -2.49 7.74 6.05
C ARG A 41 -1.93 8.79 5.11
N VAL A 42 -1.24 9.78 5.67
CA VAL A 42 -0.54 10.80 4.88
C VAL A 42 0.58 10.13 4.10
N HIS A 43 0.61 10.39 2.79
CA HIS A 43 1.67 9.93 1.90
C HIS A 43 2.72 11.02 1.74
N PHE A 44 3.99 10.67 1.53
CA PHE A 44 5.10 11.65 1.43
C PHE A 44 4.89 12.68 0.30
N THR A 45 4.17 12.32 -0.76
CA THR A 45 3.85 13.25 -1.85
C THR A 45 3.02 14.45 -1.37
N ALA A 46 2.29 14.31 -0.27
CA ALA A 46 1.55 15.40 0.34
C ALA A 46 2.45 16.48 0.95
N GLU A 47 3.74 16.20 1.20
CA GLU A 47 4.68 17.19 1.75
C GLU A 47 4.84 18.43 0.86
N ARG A 48 4.70 18.24 -0.46
CA ARG A 48 4.79 19.32 -1.46
C ARG A 48 3.46 20.03 -1.71
N SER A 49 2.38 19.55 -1.10
CA SER A 49 1.03 20.07 -1.32
C SER A 49 0.70 21.25 -0.41
N PRO A 50 -0.22 22.15 -0.83
CA PRO A 50 -0.73 23.21 0.05
C PRO A 50 -1.50 22.65 1.26
N TYR A 51 -2.01 21.42 1.17
CA TYR A 51 -2.78 20.75 2.21
C TYR A 51 -1.94 19.97 3.22
N CYS A 52 -0.60 19.99 3.10
CA CYS A 52 0.31 19.26 3.99
C CYS A 52 0.01 19.49 5.48
N LYS A 53 -0.14 20.76 5.88
CA LYS A 53 -0.42 21.12 7.29
C LYS A 53 -1.75 20.55 7.78
N ALA A 54 -2.80 20.59 6.95
CA ALA A 54 -4.13 20.08 7.30
C ALA A 54 -4.12 18.55 7.43
N LEU A 55 -3.40 17.86 6.54
CA LEU A 55 -3.25 16.40 6.58
C LEU A 55 -2.51 15.92 7.82
N LEU A 56 -1.42 16.59 8.21
CA LEU A 56 -0.68 16.28 9.43
C LEU A 56 -1.53 16.52 10.69
N ALA A 57 -2.23 17.65 10.76
CA ALA A 57 -3.14 17.95 11.86
C ALA A 57 -4.27 16.89 11.98
N ALA A 58 -4.85 16.49 10.85
CA ALA A 58 -5.86 15.43 10.80
C ALA A 58 -5.29 14.07 11.29
N GLN A 59 -4.06 13.74 10.91
CA GLN A 59 -3.38 12.53 11.33
C GLN A 59 -3.11 12.51 12.84
N ASP A 60 -2.66 13.64 13.41
CA ASP A 60 -2.45 13.79 14.85
C ASP A 60 -3.76 13.70 15.62
N ALA A 61 -4.83 14.34 15.13
CA ALA A 61 -6.17 14.22 15.71
C ALA A 61 -6.67 12.77 15.70
N ALA A 62 -6.44 12.05 14.59
CA ALA A 62 -6.78 10.64 14.47
C ALA A 62 -6.00 9.76 15.47
N ARG A 63 -4.71 10.06 15.68
CA ARG A 63 -3.85 9.37 16.65
C ARG A 63 -4.33 9.59 18.08
N GLN A 64 -4.64 10.83 18.44
CA GLN A 64 -5.18 11.17 19.77
C GLN A 64 -6.55 10.54 20.04
N ARG A 65 -7.43 10.46 19.03
CA ARG A 65 -8.72 9.77 19.15
C ARG A 65 -8.54 8.26 19.37
N ARG A 66 -7.63 7.62 18.64
CA ARG A 66 -7.28 6.21 18.87
C ARG A 66 -6.71 5.98 20.28
N GLU A 67 -5.91 6.91 20.78
CA GLU A 67 -5.32 6.84 22.12
C GLU A 67 -6.37 7.02 23.23
N LYS A 68 -7.33 7.94 23.06
CA LYS A 68 -8.49 8.09 23.95
C LYS A 68 -9.40 6.86 23.96
N VAL A 69 -9.60 6.21 22.82
CA VAL A 69 -10.37 4.94 22.74
C VAL A 69 -9.58 3.79 23.39
N ARG A 70 -8.25 3.74 23.25
CA ARG A 70 -7.40 2.73 23.90
C ARG A 70 -7.38 2.86 25.43
N GLY A 71 -7.60 4.07 25.96
CA GLY A 71 -7.75 4.33 27.41
C GLY A 71 -9.10 3.94 27.99
N GLN A 72 -10.12 3.74 27.15
CA GLN A 72 -11.41 3.19 27.57
C GLN A 72 -11.40 1.70 27.23
N GLY A 73 -11.08 0.88 28.24
CA GLY A 73 -11.26 -0.57 28.15
C GLY A 73 -12.66 -0.91 27.63
N PRO A 74 -12.84 -2.05 26.95
CA PRO A 74 -14.09 -2.37 26.28
C PRO A 74 -15.26 -2.18 27.26
N PRO A 75 -16.42 -1.64 26.83
CA PRO A 75 -17.60 -1.67 27.67
C PRO A 75 -17.81 -3.11 28.09
N ARG A 76 -17.91 -3.34 29.42
CA ARG A 76 -18.16 -4.67 29.98
C ARG A 76 -19.39 -5.23 29.28
N ARG A 77 -19.19 -6.19 28.37
CA ARG A 77 -20.30 -6.92 27.77
C ARG A 77 -21.01 -7.64 28.91
N CYS A 78 -22.30 -7.36 29.10
CA CYS A 78 -23.15 -8.14 29.98
C CYS A 78 -23.06 -9.60 29.56
N HIS A 79 -22.65 -10.45 30.50
CA HIS A 79 -22.48 -11.88 30.31
C HIS A 79 -23.85 -12.51 30.00
N ARG A 80 -23.95 -13.25 28.89
CA ARG A 80 -24.97 -14.29 28.72
C ARG A 80 -24.24 -15.64 28.84
N PRO A 81 -24.65 -16.54 29.73
CA PRO A 81 -23.95 -17.80 29.95
C PRO A 81 -24.19 -18.75 28.78
N GLY A 82 -23.12 -19.37 28.29
CA GLY A 82 -23.10 -20.27 27.14
C GLY A 82 -21.66 -20.59 26.76
N ASP A 83 -21.11 -21.59 27.44
CA ASP A 83 -19.71 -21.97 27.49
C ASP A 83 -19.11 -22.51 26.17
N THR A 84 -17.85 -22.18 25.93
CA THR A 84 -16.78 -23.20 25.89
C THR A 84 -15.42 -22.51 26.12
N PRO A 85 -14.52 -23.06 26.97
CA PRO A 85 -13.24 -22.42 27.27
C PRO A 85 -12.19 -22.78 26.22
N VAL A 86 -11.66 -21.77 25.52
CA VAL A 86 -10.40 -21.89 24.77
C VAL A 86 -9.27 -21.51 25.74
N PRO A 87 -8.25 -22.36 25.95
CA PRO A 87 -7.20 -22.07 26.93
C PRO A 87 -6.41 -20.83 26.53
N ALA A 88 -6.25 -19.93 27.50
CA ALA A 88 -5.50 -18.71 27.40
C ALA A 88 -3.99 -19.00 27.27
N GLY A 89 -3.39 -18.54 26.18
CA GLY A 89 -1.95 -18.38 26.02
C GLY A 89 -1.69 -17.01 25.40
N GLY A 90 -1.11 -16.08 26.16
CA GLY A 90 -0.72 -14.77 25.66
C GLY A 90 0.32 -14.86 24.53
N PRO A 91 0.54 -13.78 23.75
CA PRO A 91 1.55 -13.78 22.71
C PRO A 91 2.93 -13.75 23.38
N THR A 92 3.52 -14.93 23.57
CA THR A 92 4.96 -15.04 23.75
C THR A 92 5.59 -14.79 22.39
N LEU A 93 6.38 -13.71 22.30
CA LEU A 93 7.30 -13.50 21.19
C LEU A 93 8.25 -14.71 21.17
N ARG A 94 8.02 -15.65 20.25
CA ARG A 94 9.00 -16.66 19.91
C ARG A 94 9.78 -16.12 18.73
N ASP A 95 11.09 -15.98 18.92
CA ASP A 95 12.03 -15.83 17.83
C ASP A 95 11.92 -17.09 16.96
N VAL A 96 11.16 -16.98 15.87
CA VAL A 96 11.09 -18.03 14.86
C VAL A 96 12.29 -17.84 13.93
N PRO A 97 13.19 -18.84 13.80
CA PRO A 97 14.30 -18.77 12.85
C PRO A 97 13.74 -18.57 11.43
N PRO A 98 14.49 -17.92 10.52
CA PRO A 98 13.97 -17.41 9.24
C PRO A 98 13.55 -18.48 8.20
N GLU A 99 13.36 -19.73 8.60
CA GLU A 99 13.12 -20.84 7.69
C GLU A 99 11.64 -21.24 7.55
N ASN A 100 10.70 -20.53 8.18
CA ASN A 100 9.28 -20.92 8.12
C ASN A 100 8.29 -19.75 7.92
N VAL A 101 8.63 -18.83 7.00
CA VAL A 101 7.59 -18.05 6.33
C VAL A 101 6.87 -19.00 5.38
N PRO A 102 5.52 -19.13 5.42
CA PRO A 102 4.81 -19.86 4.40
C PRO A 102 4.95 -19.10 3.07
N VAL A 103 6.00 -19.44 2.34
CA VAL A 103 6.19 -19.06 0.94
C VAL A 103 5.01 -19.68 0.20
N TRP A 104 4.09 -18.83 -0.23
CA TRP A 104 3.10 -19.20 -1.24
C TRP A 104 3.85 -19.40 -2.57
N ARG A 105 4.53 -20.54 -2.71
CA ARG A 105 5.06 -21.00 -3.99
C ARG A 105 3.88 -21.57 -4.77
N GLY A 106 3.14 -20.68 -5.45
CA GLY A 106 2.17 -21.09 -6.46
C GLY A 106 2.89 -21.80 -7.61
N GLY A 107 2.93 -23.14 -7.54
CA GLY A 107 3.22 -24.12 -8.60
C GLY A 107 4.04 -23.68 -9.81
N LEU A 108 5.37 -23.77 -9.73
CA LEU A 108 6.28 -23.64 -10.88
C LEU A 108 6.54 -24.97 -11.60
N ALA A 109 5.57 -25.89 -11.61
CA ALA A 109 5.74 -27.20 -12.25
C ALA A 109 5.19 -27.27 -13.69
N GLN A 110 4.30 -26.35 -14.11
CA GLN A 110 3.73 -26.33 -15.47
C GLN A 110 4.01 -25.04 -16.27
N GLY A 111 4.61 -24.02 -15.66
CA GLY A 111 4.74 -22.67 -16.26
C GLY A 111 6.15 -22.25 -16.70
N GLY A 112 7.18 -23.08 -16.53
CA GLY A 112 8.59 -22.67 -16.73
C GLY A 112 8.88 -22.10 -18.13
N ALA A 113 8.55 -22.85 -19.19
CA ALA A 113 8.78 -22.39 -20.57
C ALA A 113 7.93 -21.16 -20.96
N GLN A 114 6.73 -21.01 -20.39
CA GLN A 114 5.90 -19.84 -20.60
C GLN A 114 6.49 -18.61 -19.89
N LEU A 115 7.02 -18.79 -18.68
CA LEU A 115 7.70 -17.75 -17.92
C LEU A 115 8.98 -17.31 -18.62
N GLU A 116 9.80 -18.24 -19.10
CA GLU A 116 11.02 -17.93 -19.88
C GLU A 116 10.70 -17.07 -21.10
N LYS A 117 9.75 -17.51 -21.92
CA LYS A 117 9.31 -16.75 -23.11
C LYS A 117 8.74 -15.37 -22.75
N LEU A 118 7.99 -15.29 -21.65
CA LEU A 118 7.47 -14.01 -21.16
C LEU A 118 8.61 -13.07 -20.73
N MET A 119 9.60 -13.57 -20.00
CA MET A 119 10.75 -12.78 -19.55
C MET A 119 11.60 -12.32 -20.73
N GLU A 120 11.84 -13.19 -21.72
CA GLU A 120 12.56 -12.85 -22.95
C GLU A 120 11.87 -11.71 -23.71
N ASN A 121 10.58 -11.86 -24.00
CA ASN A 121 9.79 -10.83 -24.68
C ASN A 121 9.78 -9.52 -23.89
N MET A 122 9.55 -9.59 -22.57
CA MET A 122 9.51 -8.41 -21.72
C MET A 122 10.85 -7.66 -21.72
N ARG A 123 11.97 -8.37 -21.64
CA ARG A 123 13.31 -7.76 -21.65
C ARG A 123 13.66 -7.16 -23.01
N ALA A 124 13.26 -7.81 -24.10
CA ALA A 124 13.41 -7.25 -25.45
C ALA A 124 12.64 -5.93 -25.59
N GLU A 125 11.38 -5.87 -25.13
CA GLU A 125 10.56 -4.65 -25.12
C GLU A 125 11.19 -3.54 -24.28
N VAL A 126 11.70 -3.86 -23.09
CA VAL A 126 12.39 -2.90 -22.22
C VAL A 126 13.69 -2.40 -22.85
N GLY A 127 14.40 -3.25 -23.61
CA GLY A 127 15.58 -2.86 -24.38
C GLY A 127 15.25 -1.91 -25.53
N ALA A 128 14.15 -2.16 -26.24
CA ALA A 128 13.67 -1.30 -27.33
C ALA A 128 13.07 0.02 -26.83
N HIS A 129 12.46 0.00 -25.65
CA HIS A 129 11.79 1.14 -25.01
C HIS A 129 12.26 1.32 -23.56
N PRO A 130 13.47 1.86 -23.34
CA PRO A 130 14.03 2.01 -22.00
C PRO A 130 13.13 2.86 -21.09
N PRO A 131 12.91 2.44 -19.82
CA PRO A 131 12.12 3.21 -18.89
C PRO A 131 12.82 4.53 -18.55
N VAL A 132 12.10 5.63 -18.67
CA VAL A 132 12.60 6.96 -18.30
C VAL A 132 12.71 7.06 -16.79
N GLU A 133 13.93 7.24 -16.27
CA GLU A 133 14.18 7.43 -14.84
C GLU A 133 13.40 8.63 -14.28
N GLY A 134 12.88 8.50 -13.06
CA GLY A 134 12.09 9.55 -12.40
C GLY A 134 10.66 9.74 -12.92
N SER A 135 10.29 9.16 -14.07
CA SER A 135 8.93 9.27 -14.66
C SER A 135 7.86 8.44 -13.95
N TYR A 136 8.25 7.59 -13.01
CA TYR A 136 7.36 6.67 -12.32
C TYR A 136 7.27 7.03 -10.84
N ALA A 137 6.05 7.33 -10.39
CA ALA A 137 5.71 7.52 -8.99
C ALA A 137 5.01 6.24 -8.47
N PRO A 138 5.74 5.30 -7.85
CA PRO A 138 5.18 4.03 -7.42
C PRO A 138 4.14 4.22 -6.32
N ARG A 139 3.08 3.40 -6.33
CA ARG A 139 2.13 3.27 -5.23
C ARG A 139 2.06 1.83 -4.74
N ARG A 140 1.79 1.67 -3.45
CA ARG A 140 1.57 0.35 -2.86
C ARG A 140 0.45 -0.38 -3.62
N GLY A 141 0.76 -1.57 -4.08
CA GLY A 141 -0.13 -2.44 -4.83
C GLY A 141 0.08 -2.40 -6.35
N ASP A 142 0.77 -1.38 -6.88
CA ASP A 142 1.04 -1.27 -8.32
C ASP A 142 1.86 -2.47 -8.81
N PHE A 143 1.49 -3.00 -9.98
CA PHE A 143 2.33 -3.93 -10.73
C PHE A 143 3.33 -3.14 -11.57
N CYS A 144 4.58 -3.56 -11.55
CA CYS A 144 5.65 -2.89 -12.26
C CYS A 144 6.70 -3.90 -12.74
N ILE A 145 7.72 -3.38 -13.41
CA ILE A 145 8.95 -4.10 -13.69
C ILE A 145 10.06 -3.50 -12.83
N ALA A 146 10.95 -4.35 -12.32
CA ALA A 146 12.05 -3.94 -11.47
C ALA A 146 13.35 -4.62 -11.92
N LYS A 147 14.44 -3.87 -11.83
CA LYS A 147 15.78 -4.35 -12.15
C LYS A 147 16.37 -5.02 -10.92
N PHE A 148 16.76 -6.28 -11.01
CA PHE A 148 17.39 -7.02 -9.92
C PHE A 148 18.91 -6.80 -9.92
N VAL A 149 19.60 -7.34 -8.92
CA VAL A 149 21.06 -7.17 -8.73
C VAL A 149 21.90 -7.83 -9.83
N ASP A 150 21.32 -8.78 -10.57
CA ASP A 150 21.91 -9.38 -11.76
C ASP A 150 21.86 -8.45 -13.00
N GLY A 151 21.21 -7.29 -12.88
CA GLY A 151 21.06 -6.32 -13.95
C GLY A 151 19.87 -6.58 -14.86
N GLU A 152 19.06 -7.59 -14.58
CA GLU A 152 17.94 -8.01 -15.43
C GLU A 152 16.60 -7.50 -14.92
N TRP A 153 15.62 -7.38 -15.82
CA TRP A 153 14.27 -6.91 -15.50
C TRP A 153 13.31 -8.07 -15.20
N TYR A 154 12.53 -7.90 -14.14
CA TYR A 154 11.56 -8.88 -13.64
C TYR A 154 10.23 -8.22 -13.31
N ARG A 155 9.15 -9.00 -13.33
CA ARG A 155 7.83 -8.53 -12.90
C ARG A 155 7.79 -8.45 -11.38
N ALA A 156 7.26 -7.35 -10.87
CA ALA A 156 7.18 -7.09 -9.45
C ALA A 156 5.87 -6.40 -9.08
N ARG A 157 5.58 -6.40 -7.78
CA ARG A 157 4.50 -5.63 -7.16
C ARG A 157 5.08 -4.74 -6.09
N VAL A 158 4.65 -3.49 -6.04
CA VAL A 158 5.06 -2.55 -4.98
C VAL A 158 4.38 -2.94 -3.67
N GLU A 159 5.15 -3.24 -2.64
CA GLU A 159 4.63 -3.57 -1.31
C GLU A 159 4.54 -2.36 -0.40
N LYS A 160 5.52 -1.47 -0.49
CA LYS A 160 5.63 -0.27 0.36
C LYS A 160 6.48 0.79 -0.34
N VAL A 161 6.09 2.04 -0.16
CA VAL A 161 6.88 3.19 -0.59
C VAL A 161 7.31 3.96 0.65
N GLU A 162 8.61 4.20 0.79
CA GLU A 162 9.21 4.90 1.92
C GLU A 162 9.69 6.29 1.53
N SER A 163 9.88 7.15 2.53
CA SER A 163 10.50 8.46 2.36
C SER A 163 11.92 8.32 1.78
N GLY A 164 12.31 9.25 0.91
CA GLY A 164 13.63 9.24 0.27
C GLY A 164 13.74 8.34 -0.96
N GLY A 165 12.62 7.95 -1.58
CA GLY A 165 12.60 7.24 -2.87
C GLY A 165 12.88 5.74 -2.76
N LYS A 166 12.94 5.18 -1.55
CA LYS A 166 13.09 3.74 -1.35
C LYS A 166 11.74 3.05 -1.55
N VAL A 167 11.74 2.00 -2.37
CA VAL A 167 10.54 1.25 -2.73
C VAL A 167 10.79 -0.21 -2.41
N HIS A 168 9.91 -0.80 -1.60
CA HIS A 168 9.90 -2.23 -1.33
C HIS A 168 9.01 -2.90 -2.37
N ILE A 169 9.56 -3.91 -3.03
CA ILE A 169 8.90 -4.66 -4.10
C ILE A 169 8.92 -6.15 -3.79
N PHE A 170 7.99 -6.87 -4.39
CA PHE A 170 7.91 -8.32 -4.35
C PHE A 170 7.93 -8.85 -5.78
N TYR A 171 8.90 -9.69 -6.12
CA TYR A 171 9.04 -10.32 -7.42
C TYR A 171 8.00 -11.43 -7.57
N ILE A 172 6.94 -11.16 -8.32
CA ILE A 172 5.73 -12.00 -8.33
C ILE A 172 5.95 -13.40 -8.89
N ASP A 173 6.99 -13.57 -9.73
CA ASP A 173 7.33 -14.84 -10.36
C ASP A 173 8.29 -15.71 -9.51
N TYR A 174 8.99 -15.10 -8.54
CA TYR A 174 10.09 -15.73 -7.81
C TYR A 174 9.90 -15.75 -6.29
N GLY A 175 9.06 -14.86 -5.76
CA GLY A 175 8.66 -14.84 -4.35
C GLY A 175 9.63 -14.12 -3.40
N ASN A 176 10.57 -13.35 -3.93
CA ASN A 176 11.56 -12.58 -3.18
C ASN A 176 11.37 -11.06 -3.28
#